data_AF-A0AA37VA43-F1
#
_entry.id   AF-A0AA37VA43-F1
#
_cell.length_a   1.000
_cell.length_b   1.000
_cell.length_c   1.000
_cell.angle_alpha   90.00
_cell.angle_beta   90.00
_cell.angle_gamma   90.00
#
_symmetry.space_group_name_H-M   'P 1'
#
loop_
_entity.id
_entity.type
_entity.pdbx_description
1 polymer ?
#
loop_
_entity_poly.entity_id
_entity_poly.type
_entity_poly.pdbx_seq_one_letter_code
_entity_poly.pdbx_strand_id
1 'polypeptide(L)'
;MTAAASPAPAAPASAPAVFTIGGRAFVLLDEGSVEHDIYLTRHLRGAGLLANDGAPAAALRADASEDDNALAFICAIYDSGRTFDLLAGLLVDATADGVAQEWTPAMATTNAAFFARVRDRDSKQQLQGILSAGVAAFFGAAIGSRMSSRSSSSAALADRTDPQDTSPATSTDSATGATSSSSSSSTTPSAPAASDAGSSATP
;
A
#
# COMPACT_ATOMS: atom_id res chain seq x y z
N MET A 1 -30.23 -9.37 38.87
CA MET A 1 -28.77 -9.31 39.08
C MET A 1 -28.12 -10.26 38.08
N THR A 2 -27.74 -9.75 36.92
CA THR A 2 -27.08 -10.52 35.85
C THR A 2 -25.58 -10.43 36.09
N ALA A 3 -24.93 -11.56 36.37
CA ALA A 3 -23.49 -11.63 36.53
C ALA A 3 -22.82 -11.36 35.17
N ALA A 4 -22.01 -10.31 35.09
CA ALA A 4 -21.20 -10.03 33.91
C ALA A 4 -20.17 -11.16 33.76
N ALA A 5 -20.19 -11.84 32.61
CA ALA A 5 -19.21 -12.86 32.28
C ALA A 5 -17.82 -12.22 32.21
N SER A 6 -16.88 -12.72 33.01
CA SER A 6 -15.48 -12.33 32.92
C SER A 6 -14.96 -12.64 31.51
N PRO A 7 -14.32 -11.68 30.81
CA PRO A 7 -13.74 -11.94 29.51
C PRO A 7 -12.67 -13.02 29.63
N ALA A 8 -12.74 -14.02 28.73
CA ALA A 8 -11.73 -15.07 28.65
C ALA A 8 -10.34 -14.45 28.42
N PRO A 9 -9.28 -14.98 29.07
CA PRO A 9 -7.93 -14.47 28.88
C PRO A 9 -7.54 -14.58 27.41
N ALA A 10 -7.09 -13.47 26.82
CA ALA A 10 -6.59 -13.44 25.45
C ALA A 10 -5.43 -14.44 25.31
N ALA A 11 -5.47 -15.28 24.27
CA ALA A 11 -4.38 -16.19 23.96
C ALA A 11 -3.07 -15.40 23.78
N PRO A 12 -1.92 -15.94 24.21
CA PRO A 12 -0.64 -15.26 24.04
C PRO A 12 -0.39 -15.03 22.53
N ALA A 13 -0.02 -13.80 22.18
CA ALA A 13 0.36 -13.46 20.81
C ALA A 13 1.52 -14.37 20.37
N SER A 14 1.39 -15.02 19.21
CA SER A 14 2.47 -15.83 18.66
C SER A 14 3.67 -14.93 18.35
N ALA A 15 4.88 -15.39 18.66
CA ALA A 15 6.09 -14.64 18.35
C ALA A 15 6.18 -14.35 16.85
N PRO A 16 6.60 -13.15 16.43
CA PRO A 16 6.69 -12.79 15.02
C PRO A 16 7.69 -13.71 14.30
N ALA A 17 7.34 -14.12 13.08
CA ALA A 17 8.23 -14.94 12.26
C ALA A 17 9.43 -14.10 11.78
N VAL A 18 10.65 -14.55 12.09
CA VAL A 18 11.90 -13.92 11.66
C VAL A 18 12.43 -14.62 10.40
N PHE A 19 12.71 -13.84 9.36
CA PHE A 19 13.26 -14.28 8.08
C PHE A 19 14.73 -13.88 7.97
N THR A 20 15.57 -14.73 7.38
CA THR A 20 17.00 -14.41 7.17
C THR A 20 17.29 -14.29 5.68
N ILE A 21 17.49 -13.06 5.21
CA ILE A 21 17.68 -12.73 3.80
C ILE A 21 19.07 -12.11 3.64
N GLY A 22 19.96 -12.78 2.91
CA GLY A 22 21.33 -12.32 2.70
C GLY A 22 22.10 -12.05 3.99
N GLY A 23 21.82 -12.82 5.05
CA GLY A 23 22.46 -12.67 6.37
C GLY A 23 21.88 -11.56 7.26
N ARG A 24 20.84 -10.84 6.81
CA ARG A 24 20.09 -9.87 7.62
C ARG A 24 18.78 -10.48 8.11
N ALA A 25 18.41 -10.18 9.34
CA ALA A 25 17.16 -10.60 9.93
C ALA A 25 16.06 -9.60 9.61
N PHE A 26 14.91 -10.10 9.16
CA PHE A 26 13.74 -9.29 8.85
C PHE A 26 12.51 -9.88 9.52
N VAL A 27 11.54 -9.03 9.83
CA VAL A 27 10.21 -9.42 10.27
C VAL A 27 9.16 -8.76 9.39
N LEU A 28 8.00 -9.41 9.26
CA LEU A 28 6.84 -8.80 8.64
C LEU A 28 6.32 -7.68 9.56
N LEU A 29 6.05 -6.52 8.96
CA LEU A 29 5.40 -5.43 9.67
C LEU A 29 3.90 -5.74 9.79
N ASP A 30 3.43 -5.89 11.04
CA ASP A 30 2.03 -6.18 11.34
C ASP A 30 1.20 -4.89 11.36
N GLU A 31 1.64 -3.91 12.16
CA GLU A 31 1.02 -2.58 12.24
C GLU A 31 1.94 -1.51 11.64
N GLY A 32 1.40 -0.76 10.68
CA GLY A 32 2.07 0.33 9.98
C GLY A 32 1.66 1.71 10.49
N SER A 33 2.46 2.72 10.16
CA SER A 33 2.08 4.13 10.30
C SER A 33 1.27 4.61 9.08
N VAL A 34 0.63 5.78 9.18
CA VAL A 34 -0.06 6.40 8.02
C VAL A 34 0.89 6.64 6.84
N GLU A 35 2.16 6.98 7.12
CA GLU A 35 3.16 7.17 6.07
C GLU A 35 3.50 5.85 5.36
N HIS A 36 3.53 4.75 6.10
CA HIS A 36 3.70 3.40 5.57
C HIS A 36 2.53 2.98 4.68
N ASP A 37 1.28 3.24 5.09
CA ASP A 37 0.10 2.98 4.27
C ASP A 37 0.11 3.76 2.95
N ILE A 38 0.51 5.04 3.00
CA ILE A 38 0.67 5.88 1.81
C ILE A 38 1.74 5.30 0.88
N TYR A 39 2.86 4.86 1.45
CA TYR A 39 3.94 4.22 0.70
C TYR A 39 3.44 2.96 -0.03
N LEU A 40 2.83 2.02 0.69
CA LEU A 40 2.29 0.79 0.11
C LEU A 40 1.24 1.10 -0.97
N THR A 41 0.29 1.99 -0.67
CA THR A 41 -0.77 2.37 -1.61
C THR A 41 -0.20 2.95 -2.90
N ARG A 42 0.82 3.81 -2.81
CA ARG A 42 1.51 4.38 -3.97
C ARG A 42 2.14 3.29 -4.83
N HIS A 43 2.81 2.31 -4.23
CA HIS A 43 3.46 1.22 -4.96
C HIS A 43 2.46 0.23 -5.55
N LEU A 44 1.36 -0.07 -4.84
CA LEU A 44 0.26 -0.89 -5.36
C LEU A 44 -0.43 -0.23 -6.55
N ARG A 45 -0.69 1.08 -6.49
CA ARG A 45 -1.19 1.86 -7.65
C ARG A 45 -0.18 1.87 -8.80
N GLY A 46 1.10 2.07 -8.49
CA GLY A 46 2.18 2.02 -9.48
C GLY A 46 2.35 0.64 -10.14
N ALA A 47 1.94 -0.43 -9.45
CA ALA A 47 1.88 -1.79 -9.98
C ALA A 47 0.59 -2.09 -10.74
N GLY A 48 -0.35 -1.13 -10.83
CA GLY A 48 -1.64 -1.34 -11.48
C GLY A 48 -2.55 -2.30 -10.72
N LEU A 49 -2.39 -2.42 -9.40
CA LEU A 49 -3.22 -3.29 -8.54
C LEU A 49 -4.38 -2.55 -7.87
N LEU A 50 -4.24 -1.23 -7.74
CA LEU A 50 -5.26 -0.34 -7.21
C LEU A 50 -5.55 0.80 -8.19
N ALA A 51 -6.83 1.13 -8.35
CA ALA A 51 -7.28 2.31 -9.05
C ALA A 51 -7.19 3.57 -8.18
N ASN A 52 -7.42 4.74 -8.78
CA ASN A 52 -7.31 6.05 -8.10
C ASN A 52 -8.35 6.24 -6.99
N ASP A 53 -9.50 5.59 -7.11
CA ASP A 53 -10.58 5.54 -6.12
C ASP A 53 -10.35 4.48 -5.03
N GLY A 54 -9.24 3.73 -5.12
CA GLY A 54 -8.93 2.64 -4.19
C GLY A 54 -9.62 1.32 -4.52
N ALA A 55 -10.37 1.23 -5.62
CA ALA A 55 -10.92 -0.04 -6.09
C ALA A 55 -9.79 -0.95 -6.58
N PRO A 56 -9.95 -2.30 -6.47
CA PRO A 56 -9.07 -3.23 -7.16
C PRO A 56 -9.03 -2.90 -8.65
N ALA A 57 -7.82 -2.87 -9.22
CA ALA A 57 -7.66 -2.59 -10.64
C ALA A 57 -8.35 -3.66 -11.51
N ALA A 58 -8.66 -3.30 -12.75
CA ALA A 58 -9.31 -4.19 -13.72
C ALA A 58 -8.56 -5.51 -14.00
N ALA A 59 -7.26 -5.56 -13.66
CA ALA A 59 -6.46 -6.78 -13.70
C ALA A 59 -7.01 -7.87 -12.74
N LEU A 60 -7.69 -7.48 -11.67
CA LEU A 60 -8.34 -8.37 -10.73
C LEU A 60 -9.81 -8.56 -11.14
N ARG A 61 -10.12 -9.79 -11.51
CA ARG A 61 -11.41 -10.17 -12.07
C ARG A 61 -12.32 -10.72 -10.98
N ALA A 62 -13.50 -10.11 -10.82
CA ALA A 62 -14.47 -10.55 -9.82
C ALA A 62 -15.02 -11.96 -10.07
N ASP A 63 -14.96 -12.44 -11.31
CA ASP A 63 -15.38 -13.77 -11.76
C ASP A 63 -14.24 -14.80 -11.78
N ALA A 64 -12.99 -14.38 -11.57
CA ALA A 64 -11.85 -15.28 -11.55
C ALA A 64 -11.68 -15.96 -10.19
N SER A 65 -11.04 -17.14 -10.20
CA SER A 65 -10.71 -17.83 -8.96
C SER A 65 -9.71 -17.03 -8.11
N GLU A 66 -9.59 -17.37 -6.83
CA GLU A 66 -8.59 -16.75 -5.94
C GLU A 66 -7.17 -17.00 -6.46
N ASP A 67 -6.89 -18.21 -6.95
CA ASP A 67 -5.59 -18.58 -7.52
C ASP A 67 -5.28 -17.79 -8.80
N ASP A 68 -6.26 -17.60 -9.68
CA ASP A 68 -6.10 -16.79 -10.89
C ASP A 68 -5.83 -15.32 -10.55
N ASN A 69 -6.55 -14.77 -9.57
CA ASN A 69 -6.35 -13.40 -9.11
C ASN A 69 -5.00 -13.24 -8.38
N ALA A 70 -4.57 -14.23 -7.60
CA ALA A 70 -3.25 -14.24 -6.96
C ALA A 70 -2.12 -14.29 -8.00
N LEU A 71 -2.27 -15.13 -9.04
CA LEU A 71 -1.32 -15.19 -10.15
C LEU A 71 -1.28 -13.86 -10.91
N ALA A 72 -2.43 -13.29 -11.26
CA ALA A 72 -2.52 -11.99 -11.94
C ALA A 72 -1.88 -10.87 -11.10
N PHE A 73 -2.10 -10.89 -9.78
CA PHE A 73 -1.49 -9.95 -8.85
C PHE A 73 0.05 -10.06 -8.85
N ILE A 74 0.57 -11.28 -8.75
CA ILE A 74 2.01 -11.54 -8.78
C ILE A 74 2.61 -11.09 -10.13
N CYS A 75 1.97 -11.42 -11.25
CA CYS A 75 2.40 -10.98 -12.59
C CYS A 75 2.45 -9.45 -12.68
N ALA A 76 1.41 -8.74 -12.23
CA ALA A 76 1.39 -7.28 -12.25
C ALA A 76 2.52 -6.65 -11.40
N ILE A 77 2.85 -7.26 -10.26
CA ILE A 77 4.00 -6.83 -9.44
C ILE A 77 5.33 -7.01 -10.19
N TYR A 78 5.51 -8.15 -10.87
CA TYR A 78 6.74 -8.39 -11.63
C TYR A 78 6.86 -7.48 -12.84
N ASP A 79 5.80 -7.33 -13.62
CA ASP A 79 5.78 -6.53 -14.85
C ASP A 79 6.01 -5.04 -14.57
N SER A 80 5.55 -4.56 -13.41
CA SER A 80 5.77 -3.17 -12.99
C SER A 80 7.15 -2.88 -12.42
N GLY A 81 7.96 -3.91 -12.13
CA GLY A 81 9.26 -3.77 -11.46
C GLY A 81 9.17 -3.26 -10.01
N ARG A 82 7.98 -3.28 -9.40
CA ARG A 82 7.74 -2.77 -8.03
C ARG A 82 7.92 -3.82 -6.94
N THR A 83 8.33 -5.03 -7.29
CA THR A 83 8.47 -6.15 -6.36
C THR A 83 9.28 -5.79 -5.12
N PHE A 84 10.46 -5.18 -5.31
CA PHE A 84 11.37 -4.88 -4.20
C PHE A 84 10.90 -3.70 -3.34
N ASP A 85 10.21 -2.72 -3.94
CA ASP A 85 9.59 -1.63 -3.19
C ASP A 85 8.47 -2.16 -2.28
N LEU A 86 7.61 -3.03 -2.81
CA LEU A 86 6.53 -3.63 -2.05
C LEU A 86 7.06 -4.53 -0.92
N LEU A 87 8.07 -5.35 -1.20
CA LEU A 87 8.75 -6.14 -0.16
C LEU A 87 9.37 -5.26 0.93
N ALA A 88 9.92 -4.10 0.57
CA ALA A 88 10.48 -3.15 1.54
C ALA A 88 9.44 -2.34 2.31
N GLY A 89 8.20 -2.28 1.80
CA GLY A 89 7.04 -1.88 2.58
C GLY A 89 6.64 -2.95 3.59
N LEU A 90 6.72 -4.23 3.24
CA LEU A 90 6.25 -5.33 4.09
C LEU A 90 7.28 -5.80 5.14
N LEU A 91 8.57 -5.63 4.86
CA LEU A 91 9.66 -6.15 5.69
C LEU A 91 10.47 -5.03 6.33
N VAL A 92 10.69 -5.15 7.63
CA VAL A 92 11.58 -4.27 8.41
C VAL A 92 12.72 -5.08 9.01
N ASP A 93 13.87 -4.43 9.20
CA ASP A 93 14.99 -5.06 9.89
C ASP A 93 14.57 -5.45 11.31
N ALA A 94 15.00 -6.64 11.73
CA ALA A 94 14.78 -7.12 13.09
C ALA A 94 16.02 -6.87 13.94
N THR A 95 15.83 -6.57 15.22
CA THR A 95 16.92 -6.63 16.20
C THR A 95 17.31 -8.08 16.48
N ALA A 96 18.40 -8.30 17.23
CA ALA A 96 18.83 -9.64 17.64
C ALA A 96 17.75 -10.40 18.43
N ASP A 97 16.85 -9.67 19.11
CA ASP A 97 15.73 -10.23 19.88
C ASP A 97 14.47 -10.46 19.02
N GLY A 98 14.56 -10.27 17.70
CA GLY A 98 13.43 -10.43 16.78
C GLY A 98 12.42 -9.29 16.81
N VAL A 99 12.78 -8.14 17.39
CA VAL A 99 11.90 -6.96 17.47
C VAL A 99 12.01 -6.15 16.18
N ALA A 100 10.87 -5.82 15.59
CA ALA A 100 10.77 -4.94 14.43
C ALA A 100 11.40 -3.57 14.73
N GLN A 101 12.29 -3.09 13.85
CA GLN A 101 12.69 -1.69 13.86
C GLN A 101 11.56 -0.80 13.30
N GLU A 102 11.59 0.47 13.68
CA GLU A 102 10.62 1.45 13.20
C GLU A 102 10.74 1.62 11.67
N TRP A 103 9.59 1.52 11.00
CA TRP A 103 9.54 1.69 9.56
C TRP A 103 9.73 3.16 9.17
N THR A 104 10.58 3.40 8.16
CA THR A 104 10.74 4.73 7.55
C THR A 104 10.89 4.62 6.03
N PRO A 105 10.55 5.67 5.25
CA PRO A 105 10.76 5.66 3.79
C PRO A 105 12.22 5.47 3.37
N ALA A 106 13.17 6.01 4.16
CA ALA A 106 14.59 5.86 3.92
C ALA A 106 15.05 4.41 4.11
N MET A 107 14.54 3.74 5.14
CA MET A 107 14.76 2.32 5.37
C MET A 107 14.17 1.47 4.24
N ALA A 108 12.92 1.75 3.82
CA ALA A 108 12.28 1.04 2.71
C ALA A 108 13.10 1.17 1.41
N THR A 109 13.59 2.37 1.09
CA THR A 109 14.47 2.59 -0.07
C THR A 109 15.76 1.77 0.01
N THR A 110 16.37 1.73 1.19
CA THR A 110 17.61 0.95 1.44
C THR A 110 17.34 -0.56 1.31
N ASN A 111 16.22 -1.02 1.84
CA ASN A 111 15.83 -2.43 1.80
C ASN A 111 15.44 -2.88 0.39
N ALA A 112 14.73 -2.06 -0.38
CA ALA A 112 14.44 -2.35 -1.78
C ALA A 112 15.72 -2.53 -2.61
N ALA A 113 16.70 -1.62 -2.43
CA ALA A 113 18.00 -1.72 -3.08
C ALA A 113 18.80 -2.96 -2.64
N PHE A 114 18.68 -3.35 -1.38
CA PHE A 114 19.27 -4.58 -0.86
C PHE A 114 18.63 -5.83 -1.49
N PHE A 115 17.29 -5.93 -1.48
CA PHE A 115 16.56 -7.08 -2.03
C PHE A 115 16.84 -7.27 -3.53
N ALA A 116 16.95 -6.18 -4.29
CA ALA A 116 17.30 -6.22 -5.72
C ALA A 116 18.69 -6.84 -6.01
N ARG A 117 19.58 -6.87 -5.00
CA ARG A 117 20.94 -7.40 -5.11
C ARG A 117 21.10 -8.82 -4.58
N VAL A 118 20.07 -9.39 -3.96
CA VAL A 118 20.08 -10.76 -3.44
C VAL A 118 20.29 -11.76 -4.59
N ARG A 119 21.30 -12.64 -4.46
CA ARG A 119 21.65 -13.63 -5.50
C ARG A 119 21.50 -15.06 -5.04
N ASP A 120 21.66 -15.31 -3.75
CA ASP A 120 21.59 -16.64 -3.17
C ASP A 120 20.19 -17.23 -3.33
N ARG A 121 20.15 -18.55 -3.54
CA ARG A 121 18.91 -19.25 -3.89
C ARG A 121 17.92 -19.21 -2.73
N ASP A 122 18.38 -19.42 -1.51
CA ASP A 122 17.53 -19.58 -0.35
C ASP A 122 16.85 -18.27 0.02
N SER A 123 17.57 -17.14 0.01
CA SER A 123 16.98 -15.82 0.24
C SER A 123 15.99 -15.43 -0.86
N LYS A 124 16.26 -15.79 -2.13
CA LYS A 124 15.29 -15.57 -3.21
C LYS A 124 14.01 -16.36 -2.98
N GLN A 125 14.12 -17.62 -2.55
CA GLN A 125 12.96 -18.45 -2.23
C GLN A 125 12.18 -17.89 -1.03
N GLN A 126 12.86 -17.38 0.01
CA GLN A 126 12.20 -16.71 1.12
C GLN A 126 11.46 -15.46 0.68
N LEU A 127 12.09 -14.58 -0.11
CA LEU A 127 11.43 -13.37 -0.64
C LEU A 127 10.21 -13.71 -1.50
N GLN A 128 10.30 -14.76 -2.33
CA GLN A 128 9.15 -15.25 -3.11
C GLN A 128 8.03 -15.76 -2.21
N GLY A 129 8.37 -16.56 -1.18
CA GLY A 129 7.40 -17.07 -0.21
C GLY A 129 6.70 -15.95 0.56
N ILE A 130 7.44 -14.92 0.99
CA ILE A 130 6.89 -13.75 1.66
C ILE A 130 5.94 -12.99 0.74
N LEU A 131 6.33 -12.78 -0.53
CA LEU A 131 5.46 -12.14 -1.51
C LEU A 131 4.16 -12.93 -1.68
N SER A 132 4.24 -14.25 -1.91
CA SER A 132 3.06 -15.11 -2.06
C SER A 132 2.17 -15.11 -0.80
N ALA A 133 2.75 -15.14 0.40
CA ALA A 133 2.00 -15.08 1.65
C ALA A 133 1.30 -13.72 1.83
N GLY A 134 1.97 -12.61 1.49
CA GLY A 134 1.37 -11.28 1.51
C GLY A 134 0.21 -11.14 0.54
N VAL A 135 0.33 -11.72 -0.66
CA VAL A 135 -0.76 -11.78 -1.65
C VAL A 135 -1.96 -12.56 -1.10
N ALA A 136 -1.72 -13.74 -0.53
CA ALA A 136 -2.78 -14.56 0.06
C ALA A 136 -3.50 -13.82 1.22
N ALA A 137 -2.73 -13.15 2.09
CA ALA A 137 -3.29 -12.36 3.18
C ALA A 137 -4.15 -11.19 2.69
N PHE A 138 -3.71 -10.50 1.62
CA PHE A 138 -4.47 -9.42 1.00
C PHE A 138 -5.85 -9.89 0.49
N PHE A 139 -5.90 -11.00 -0.24
CA PHE A 139 -7.18 -11.54 -0.72
C PHE A 139 -8.07 -12.04 0.43
N GLY A 140 -7.50 -12.68 1.44
CA GLY A 140 -8.24 -13.08 2.64
C GLY A 140 -8.89 -11.89 3.37
N ALA A 141 -8.14 -10.81 3.57
CA ALA A 141 -8.64 -9.59 4.22
C ALA A 141 -9.69 -8.86 3.36
N ALA A 142 -9.49 -8.79 2.04
CA ALA A 142 -10.43 -8.14 1.12
C ALA A 142 -11.80 -8.84 1.08
N ILE A 143 -11.84 -10.17 1.18
CA ILE A 143 -13.10 -10.95 1.23
C ILE A 143 -13.80 -10.72 2.57
N GLY A 144 -13.06 -10.76 3.69
CA GLY A 144 -13.61 -10.50 5.02
C GLY A 144 -14.24 -9.11 5.15
N SER A 145 -13.60 -8.08 4.58
CA SER A 145 -14.12 -6.71 4.57
C SER A 145 -15.40 -6.56 3.73
N ARG A 146 -15.50 -7.25 2.58
CA ARG A 146 -16.71 -7.21 1.74
C ARG A 146 -17.92 -7.88 2.38
N MET A 147 -17.71 -8.90 3.21
CA MET A 147 -18.81 -9.55 3.93
C MET A 147 -19.32 -8.70 5.10
N SER A 148 -18.45 -7.98 5.81
CA SER A 148 -18.85 -7.11 6.92
C SER A 148 -19.55 -5.82 6.47
N SER A 149 -19.17 -5.24 5.32
CA SER A 149 -19.83 -4.03 4.80
C SER A 149 -21.24 -4.26 4.22
N ARG A 150 -21.62 -5.50 3.86
CA ARG A 150 -22.98 -5.80 3.38
C ARG A 150 -24.04 -5.88 4.49
N SER A 151 -23.65 -5.92 5.76
CA SER A 151 -24.59 -6.09 6.88
C SER A 151 -25.15 -4.79 7.47
N SER A 152 -24.75 -3.60 6.96
CA SER A 152 -25.06 -2.30 7.61
C SER A 152 -26.04 -1.39 6.85
N SER A 153 -26.82 -1.91 5.90
CA SER A 153 -27.78 -1.07 5.13
C SER A 153 -29.23 -1.56 5.14
N SER A 154 -29.63 -2.38 6.11
CA SER A 154 -31.03 -2.82 6.29
C SER A 154 -31.52 -2.65 7.72
N ALA A 155 -31.43 -1.44 8.27
CA ALA A 155 -32.26 -1.04 9.41
C ALA A 155 -32.36 0.49 9.46
N ALA A 156 -33.60 0.99 9.56
CA ALA A 156 -33.99 2.40 9.77
C ALA A 156 -34.02 3.34 8.54
N LEU A 157 -34.73 2.94 7.49
CA LEU A 157 -35.37 3.87 6.54
C LEU A 157 -36.85 3.49 6.40
N ALA A 158 -37.53 3.42 7.55
CA ALA A 158 -38.96 3.17 7.64
C ALA A 158 -39.57 3.94 8.82
N ASP A 159 -39.38 5.26 8.86
CA ASP A 159 -40.32 6.14 9.59
C ASP A 159 -40.14 7.64 9.22
N ARG A 160 -40.39 8.01 7.96
CA ARG A 160 -40.72 9.40 7.62
C ARG A 160 -41.79 9.41 6.55
N THR A 161 -43.02 9.23 7.03
CA THR A 161 -44.21 9.58 6.25
C THR A 161 -44.40 11.09 6.40
N ASP A 162 -44.16 11.79 5.30
CA ASP A 162 -44.49 13.22 5.09
C ASP A 162 -46.01 13.44 5.21
N PRO A 163 -46.45 14.66 5.56
CA PRO A 163 -47.06 15.45 4.48
C PRO A 163 -46.72 16.95 4.53
N GLN A 164 -46.18 17.42 3.39
CA GLN A 164 -46.65 18.53 2.56
C GLN A 164 -47.13 19.81 3.29
N ASP A 165 -46.39 20.90 3.10
CA ASP A 165 -47.05 22.18 2.79
C ASP A 165 -46.22 23.07 1.84
N THR A 166 -46.97 23.73 0.97
CA THR A 166 -46.56 24.44 -0.23
C THR A 166 -46.11 25.89 0.02
N SER A 167 -45.07 26.37 -0.70
CA SER A 167 -45.13 27.65 -1.44
C SER A 167 -43.88 27.94 -2.28
N PRO A 168 -44.04 28.50 -3.50
CA PRO A 168 -42.96 28.90 -4.39
C PRO A 168 -42.63 30.39 -4.26
N ALA A 169 -41.36 30.77 -4.33
CA ALA A 169 -40.96 32.14 -4.66
C ALA A 169 -39.59 32.22 -5.35
N THR A 170 -39.67 32.58 -6.62
CA THR A 170 -38.70 33.18 -7.53
C THR A 170 -37.75 34.21 -6.90
N SER A 171 -36.47 34.16 -7.27
CA SER A 171 -35.57 35.28 -7.67
C SER A 171 -34.21 34.65 -7.99
N THR A 172 -33.76 34.54 -9.25
CA THR A 172 -33.15 35.62 -10.04
C THR A 172 -32.12 36.41 -9.24
N ASP A 173 -30.83 36.08 -9.37
CA ASP A 173 -29.88 37.11 -9.82
C ASP A 173 -28.62 36.52 -10.46
N SER A 174 -28.18 37.21 -11.50
CA SER A 174 -26.98 36.95 -12.28
C SER A 174 -25.78 37.61 -11.61
N ALA A 175 -24.69 36.89 -11.43
CA ALA A 175 -23.40 37.50 -11.11
C ALA A 175 -22.30 36.91 -11.99
N THR A 176 -22.15 37.55 -13.14
CA THR A 176 -21.00 37.50 -14.03
C THR A 176 -19.79 38.14 -13.32
N GLY A 177 -18.75 37.35 -13.04
CA GLY A 177 -17.43 37.85 -12.60
C GLY A 177 -16.36 36.92 -13.16
N ALA A 178 -15.70 37.26 -14.28
CA ALA A 178 -14.48 38.06 -14.35
C ALA A 178 -13.20 37.30 -13.92
N THR A 179 -12.54 36.72 -14.92
CA THR A 179 -11.10 36.81 -15.25
C THR A 179 -10.04 36.90 -14.15
N SER A 180 -9.07 35.96 -14.16
CA SER A 180 -7.61 36.14 -13.89
C SER A 180 -6.94 34.78 -14.19
N SER A 181 -6.19 34.56 -15.28
CA SER A 181 -4.86 35.08 -15.68
C SER A 181 -3.70 34.63 -14.78
N SER A 182 -2.68 34.05 -15.44
CA SER A 182 -1.26 33.88 -15.06
C SER A 182 -0.95 32.87 -13.94
N SER A 183 0.04 31.98 -14.01
CA SER A 183 1.40 32.19 -14.53
C SER A 183 2.07 30.86 -14.87
N SER A 184 2.65 30.77 -16.08
CA SER A 184 3.54 29.69 -16.49
C SER A 184 4.96 30.06 -16.08
N SER A 185 5.56 29.33 -15.14
CA SER A 185 6.98 29.47 -14.80
C SER A 185 7.76 28.35 -15.49
N SER A 186 8.34 28.68 -16.65
CA SER A 186 9.38 27.87 -17.29
C SER A 186 10.69 28.08 -16.54
N THR A 187 11.07 27.13 -15.69
CA THR A 187 12.40 27.12 -15.06
C THR A 187 13.33 26.25 -15.89
N THR A 188 14.24 26.91 -16.60
CA THR A 188 15.37 26.34 -17.34
C THR A 188 16.41 25.79 -16.35
N PRO A 189 16.79 24.50 -16.39
CA PRO A 189 18.00 24.05 -15.71
C PRO A 189 19.22 24.31 -16.60
N SER A 190 20.10 25.19 -16.12
CA SER A 190 21.46 25.40 -16.64
C SER A 190 22.30 24.13 -16.55
N ALA A 191 23.05 23.85 -17.61
CA ALA A 191 24.07 22.82 -17.68
C ALA A 191 25.26 23.10 -16.74
N PRO A 192 25.77 22.11 -16.00
CA PRO A 192 27.09 22.19 -15.42
C PRO A 192 28.17 21.71 -16.40
N ALA A 193 29.28 22.45 -16.38
CA ALA A 193 30.42 22.39 -17.27
C ALA A 193 31.14 21.04 -17.24
N ALA A 194 31.62 20.62 -18.42
CA ALA A 194 32.63 19.59 -18.58
C ALA A 194 33.95 20.10 -17.96
N SER A 195 34.34 19.50 -16.84
CA SER A 195 35.69 19.67 -16.31
C SER A 195 36.62 18.68 -16.99
N ASP A 196 37.43 19.28 -17.86
CA ASP A 196 38.75 18.88 -18.30
C ASP A 196 39.57 18.19 -17.19
N ALA A 197 40.13 17.02 -17.50
CA ALA A 197 41.18 16.39 -16.72
C ALA A 197 42.17 15.73 -17.70
N GLY A 198 43.11 16.55 -18.15
CA GLY A 198 44.29 16.11 -18.84
C GLY A 198 45.28 15.37 -17.94
N SER A 199 46.13 14.59 -18.63
CA SER A 199 47.51 14.26 -18.29
C SER A 199 47.83 13.61 -16.94
N SER A 200 48.35 12.39 -17.01
CA SER A 200 49.81 12.19 -16.89
C SER A 200 50.19 10.79 -17.37
N ALA A 201 50.95 10.75 -18.46
CA ALA A 201 51.75 9.61 -18.85
C ALA A 201 53.09 9.67 -18.13
N THR A 202 53.54 8.54 -17.58
CA THR A 202 54.93 8.34 -17.14
C THR A 202 55.19 6.86 -16.84
N PRO A 203 56.46 6.45 -16.92
CA PRO A 203 57.24 6.11 -18.12
C PRO A 203 57.18 4.61 -18.50
#